data_AF-A0A7V5W6J6-F1
#
_entry.id   AF-A0A7V5W6J6-F1
#
_cell.length_a   1.000
_cell.length_b   1.000
_cell.length_c   1.000
_cell.angle_alpha   90.00
_cell.angle_beta   90.00
_cell.angle_gamma   90.00
#
_symmetry.space_group_name_H-M   'P 1'
#
loop_
_entity.id
_entity.type
_entity.pdbx_description
1 polymer ?
#
loop_
_entity_poly.entity_id
_entity_poly.type
_entity_poly.pdbx_seq_one_letter_code
_entity_poly.pdbx_strand_id
1 'polypeptide(L)'
;MTIPSARTLYLAEWVVPIVRPPFRRGGIVVEGERVVAIGGEAELRAQFPEAVVRDFGEAALLPGLVNVHAHLELTAFRGMLEDLPFVKWLAVLTRLREGLSAEDVRESARAGVLEAIRSGQTTIV
;
A
#
# COMPACT_ATOMS: atom_id res chain seq x y z
N MET A 1 1.05 28.97 20.53
CA MET A 1 1.55 29.24 19.16
C MET A 1 1.71 27.89 18.49
N THR A 2 0.72 27.43 17.73
CA THR A 2 0.76 26.13 17.04
C THR A 2 1.67 26.27 15.82
N ILE A 3 2.75 25.49 15.79
CA ILE A 3 3.60 25.37 14.60
C ILE A 3 2.71 24.78 13.49
N PRO A 4 2.53 25.44 12.34
CA PRO A 4 1.82 24.85 11.21
C PRO A 4 2.50 23.52 10.86
N SER A 5 1.73 22.43 10.80
CA SER A 5 2.30 21.13 10.44
C SER A 5 2.87 21.22 9.02
N ALA A 6 4.11 20.78 8.82
CA ALA A 6 4.79 20.92 7.54
C ALA A 6 4.01 20.15 6.45
N ARG A 7 3.62 20.85 5.38
CA ARG A 7 2.92 20.26 4.25
C ARG A 7 3.93 19.71 3.25
N THR A 8 3.65 18.54 2.71
CA THR A 8 4.44 17.95 1.62
C THR A 8 3.61 17.90 0.35
N LEU A 9 4.12 18.47 -0.73
CA LEU A 9 3.55 18.38 -2.08
C LEU A 9 4.27 17.24 -2.82
N TYR A 10 3.53 16.18 -3.14
CA TYR A 10 4.01 15.07 -3.97
C TYR A 10 3.54 15.28 -5.41
N LEU A 11 4.48 15.32 -6.36
CA LEU A 11 4.21 15.52 -7.78
C LEU A 11 4.56 14.26 -8.57
N ALA A 12 3.82 14.03 -9.66
CA ALA A 12 4.12 12.99 -10.63
C ALA A 12 3.49 13.30 -12.00
N GLU A 13 3.97 12.59 -13.02
CA GLU A 13 3.43 12.70 -14.37
C GLU A 13 1.97 12.30 -14.45
N TRP A 14 1.54 11.26 -13.72
CA TRP A 14 0.15 10.85 -13.63
C TRP A 14 -0.37 10.90 -12.20
N VAL A 15 -1.61 11.38 -12.05
CA VAL A 15 -2.37 11.27 -10.80
C VAL A 15 -3.65 10.50 -11.07
N VAL A 16 -3.84 9.41 -10.33
CA VAL A 16 -4.95 8.46 -10.45
C VAL A 16 -5.77 8.50 -9.16
N PRO A 17 -6.73 9.43 -9.03
CA PRO A 17 -7.45 9.66 -7.77
C PRO A 17 -8.58 8.68 -7.48
N ILE A 18 -8.96 7.85 -8.46
CA ILE A 18 -10.07 6.88 -8.42
C ILE A 18 -11.47 7.51 -8.33
N VAL A 19 -11.63 8.64 -7.65
CA VAL A 19 -12.91 9.38 -7.52
C VAL A 19 -13.22 10.31 -8.70
N ARG A 20 -12.27 10.48 -9.63
CA ARG A 20 -12.41 11.24 -10.89
C ARG A 20 -11.43 10.69 -11.95
N PRO A 21 -11.55 11.08 -13.23
CA PRO A 21 -10.62 10.63 -14.27
C PRO A 21 -9.15 10.93 -13.93
N PRO A 22 -8.19 10.07 -14.35
CA PRO A 22 -6.77 10.35 -14.24
C PRO A 22 -6.37 11.60 -15.02
N PHE A 23 -5.38 12.33 -14.53
CA PHE A 23 -4.87 13.55 -15.17
C PHE A 23 -3.36 13.63 -15.07
N ARG A 24 -2.76 14.42 -15.98
CA ARG A 24 -1.31 14.55 -16.13
C ARG A 24 -0.77 15.79 -15.41
N ARG A 25 0.52 15.77 -15.05
CA ARG A 25 1.28 16.89 -14.46
C ARG A 25 0.59 17.49 -13.24
N GLY A 26 0.46 16.67 -12.20
CA GLY A 26 -0.30 17.00 -11.00
C GLY A 26 0.32 16.44 -9.73
N GLY A 27 -0.42 16.58 -8.64
CA GLY A 27 0.03 16.05 -7.35
C GLY A 27 -1.04 16.00 -6.29
N ILE A 28 -0.57 15.66 -5.09
CA ILE A 28 -1.33 15.71 -3.84
C ILE A 28 -0.56 16.50 -2.79
N VAL A 29 -1.29 17.18 -1.91
CA VAL A 29 -0.70 17.82 -0.73
C VAL A 29 -1.11 17.01 0.49
N VAL A 30 -0.12 16.65 1.30
CA VAL A 30 -0.29 15.88 2.53
C VAL A 30 0.08 16.75 3.72
N GLU A 31 -0.78 16.73 4.74
CA GLU A 31 -0.55 17.35 6.05
C GLU A 31 -0.73 16.27 7.12
N GLY A 32 0.36 15.92 7.81
CA GLY A 32 0.38 14.76 8.71
C GLY A 32 0.00 13.48 7.97
N GLU A 33 -1.12 12.86 8.36
CA GLU A 33 -1.62 11.59 7.80
C GLU A 33 -2.74 11.79 6.77
N ARG A 34 -3.03 13.04 6.38
CA ARG A 34 -4.20 13.36 5.53
C ARG A 34 -3.79 13.99 4.22
N VAL A 35 -4.42 13.56 3.14
CA VAL A 35 -4.44 14.30 1.88
C VAL A 35 -5.39 15.49 2.03
N VAL A 36 -4.86 16.71 1.87
CA VAL A 36 -5.62 17.97 2.04
C VAL A 36 -5.94 18.67 0.73
N ALA A 37 -5.22 18.35 -0.35
CA ALA A 37 -5.51 18.86 -1.69
C ALA A 37 -5.03 17.90 -2.79
N ILE A 38 -5.67 18.00 -3.95
CA ILE A 38 -5.31 17.27 -5.16
C ILE A 38 -5.62 18.14 -6.39
N GLY A 39 -4.65 18.28 -7.29
CA GLY A 39 -4.78 19.25 -8.37
C GLY A 39 -3.60 19.24 -9.34
N GLY A 40 -3.64 20.16 -10.30
CA GLY A 40 -2.53 20.38 -11.21
C GLY A 40 -1.34 21.02 -10.48
N GLU A 41 -0.12 20.77 -10.96
CA GLU A 41 1.10 21.26 -10.31
C GLU A 41 1.08 22.78 -10.07
N ALA A 42 0.75 23.57 -11.10
CA ALA A 42 0.75 25.02 -11.02
C ALA A 42 -0.24 25.56 -9.97
N GLU A 43 -1.43 24.96 -9.88
CA GLU A 43 -2.46 25.30 -8.90
C GLU A 43 -1.99 24.98 -7.48
N LEU A 44 -1.44 23.77 -7.26
CA LEU A 44 -0.97 23.35 -5.95
C LEU A 44 0.22 24.16 -5.47
N ARG A 45 1.16 24.53 -6.35
CA ARG A 45 2.29 25.41 -6.00
C ARG A 45 1.82 26.81 -5.63
N ALA A 46 0.80 27.33 -6.32
CA ALA A 46 0.24 28.64 -6.00
C ALA A 46 -0.54 28.63 -4.68
N GLN A 47 -1.28 27.55 -4.40
CA GLN A 47 -2.07 27.42 -3.17
C GLN A 47 -1.23 27.06 -1.93
N PHE A 48 -0.12 26.33 -2.13
CA PHE A 48 0.76 25.86 -1.06
C PHE A 48 2.24 26.21 -1.35
N PRO A 49 2.61 27.50 -1.40
CA PRO A 49 3.96 27.93 -1.77
C PRO A 49 5.06 27.45 -0.81
N GLU A 50 4.69 27.21 0.46
CA GLU A 50 5.61 26.76 1.53
C GLU A 50 5.69 25.22 1.65
N ALA A 51 5.00 24.46 0.81
CA ALA A 51 5.02 23.00 0.89
C ALA A 51 6.39 22.44 0.45
N VAL A 52 6.89 21.46 1.19
CA VAL A 52 8.09 20.71 0.80
C VAL A 52 7.75 19.88 -0.43
N VAL A 53 8.46 20.11 -1.53
CA VAL A 53 8.16 19.44 -2.81
C VAL A 53 8.95 18.14 -2.94
N ARG A 54 8.25 17.08 -3.32
CA ARG A 54 8.81 15.78 -3.71
C ARG A 54 8.26 15.41 -5.08
N ASP A 55 9.12 15.49 -6.09
CA ASP A 55 8.76 15.18 -7.47
C ASP A 55 9.27 13.79 -7.85
N PHE A 56 8.35 12.94 -8.32
CA PHE A 56 8.63 11.57 -8.75
C PHE A 56 8.82 11.44 -10.27
N GLY A 57 8.71 12.53 -11.04
CA GLY A 57 8.92 12.53 -12.49
C GLY A 57 7.93 11.62 -13.22
N GLU A 58 8.44 10.70 -14.06
CA GLU A 58 7.65 9.74 -14.86
C GLU A 58 7.05 8.60 -14.00
N ALA A 59 6.28 8.97 -12.99
CA ALA A 59 5.58 8.06 -12.10
C ALA A 59 4.06 8.26 -12.14
N ALA A 60 3.33 7.34 -11.53
CA ALA A 60 1.91 7.50 -11.23
C ALA A 60 1.70 7.55 -9.72
N LEU A 61 0.95 8.54 -9.24
CA LEU A 61 0.43 8.61 -7.88
C LEU A 61 -0.99 8.03 -7.85
N LEU A 62 -1.19 7.03 -6.99
CA LEU A 62 -2.48 6.39 -6.77
C LEU A 62 -2.63 6.03 -5.28
N PRO A 63 -3.86 5.81 -4.79
CA PRO A 63 -4.08 5.20 -3.48
C PRO A 63 -3.33 3.87 -3.37
N GLY A 64 -2.84 3.56 -2.18
CA GLY A 64 -2.30 2.23 -1.89
C GLY A 64 -3.37 1.16 -2.08
N LEU A 65 -2.94 -0.03 -2.51
CA LEU A 65 -3.84 -1.12 -2.84
C LEU A 65 -4.44 -1.72 -1.56
N VAL A 66 -5.70 -2.13 -1.64
CA VAL A 66 -6.43 -2.79 -0.56
C VAL A 66 -6.62 -4.25 -0.92
N ASN A 67 -5.98 -5.14 -0.15
CA ASN A 67 -6.18 -6.57 -0.24
C ASN A 67 -7.26 -7.01 0.76
N VAL A 68 -8.46 -7.27 0.26
CA VAL A 68 -9.66 -7.49 1.09
C VAL A 68 -9.74 -8.88 1.70
N HIS A 69 -8.81 -9.78 1.39
CA HIS A 69 -8.75 -11.11 1.98
C HIS A 69 -7.37 -11.73 1.80
N ALA A 70 -6.63 -11.92 2.90
CA ALA A 70 -5.37 -12.64 2.89
C ALA A 70 -5.17 -13.52 4.12
N HIS A 71 -4.43 -14.60 3.92
CA HIS A 71 -3.94 -15.46 5.00
C HIS A 71 -2.41 -15.33 5.07
N LEU A 72 -1.93 -14.27 5.73
CA LEU A 72 -0.50 -13.97 5.79
C LEU A 72 0.31 -15.04 6.53
N GLU A 73 -0.31 -15.76 7.47
CA GLU A 73 0.30 -16.88 8.17
C GLU A 73 0.69 -18.04 7.24
N LEU A 74 0.10 -18.10 6.04
CA LEU A 74 0.36 -19.14 5.05
C LEU A 74 1.52 -18.81 4.11
N THR A 75 2.14 -17.62 4.23
CA THR A 75 3.21 -17.17 3.34
C THR A 75 4.38 -18.16 3.26
N ALA A 76 4.78 -18.74 4.40
CA ALA A 76 5.86 -19.73 4.48
C ALA A 76 5.55 -21.06 3.75
N PHE A 77 4.28 -21.34 3.43
CA PHE A 77 3.87 -22.55 2.72
C PHE A 77 3.80 -22.38 1.20
N ARG A 78 4.22 -21.23 0.64
CA ARG A 78 4.27 -20.99 -0.80
C ARG A 78 4.99 -22.14 -1.51
N GLY A 79 4.36 -22.71 -2.55
CA GLY A 79 4.91 -23.80 -3.33
C GLY A 79 4.77 -25.20 -2.69
N MET A 80 4.27 -25.32 -1.46
CA MET A 80 4.08 -26.62 -0.78
C MET A 80 2.68 -27.21 -0.96
N LEU A 81 1.70 -26.39 -1.32
CA LEU A 81 0.28 -26.74 -1.34
C LEU A 81 -0.34 -26.62 -2.75
N GLU A 82 0.49 -26.61 -3.79
CA GLU A 82 0.06 -26.47 -5.17
C GLU A 82 -0.64 -27.74 -5.69
N ASP A 83 -1.51 -27.58 -6.70
CA ASP A 83 -2.15 -28.67 -7.44
C ASP A 83 -2.94 -29.70 -6.62
N LEU A 84 -3.46 -29.31 -5.44
CA LEU A 84 -4.30 -30.15 -4.60
C LEU A 84 -5.79 -29.78 -4.75
N PRO A 85 -6.71 -30.77 -4.85
CA PRO A 85 -8.14 -30.52 -4.70
C PRO A 85 -8.44 -29.89 -3.33
N PHE A 86 -9.39 -28.96 -3.26
CA PHE A 86 -9.64 -28.13 -2.08
C PHE A 86 -9.73 -28.91 -0.75
N VAL A 87 -10.47 -30.02 -0.70
CA VAL A 87 -10.59 -30.84 0.52
C VAL A 87 -9.24 -31.42 0.95
N LYS A 88 -8.42 -31.87 -0.01
CA LYS A 88 -7.08 -32.39 0.24
C LYS A 88 -6.12 -31.27 0.63
N TRP A 89 -6.19 -30.13 -0.06
CA TRP A 89 -5.45 -28.91 0.30
C TRP A 89 -5.71 -28.54 1.76
N LEU A 90 -6.98 -28.48 2.16
CA LEU A 90 -7.36 -28.12 3.52
C LEU A 90 -6.83 -29.12 4.56
N ALA A 91 -6.95 -30.43 4.30
CA ALA A 91 -6.44 -31.45 5.20
C ALA A 91 -4.90 -31.38 5.37
N VAL A 92 -4.16 -31.17 4.28
CA VAL A 92 -2.70 -31.01 4.33
C VAL A 92 -2.34 -29.72 5.06
N LEU A 93 -3.02 -28.62 4.75
CA LEU A 93 -2.81 -27.33 5.41
C LEU A 93 -3.02 -27.42 6.92
N THR A 94 -4.13 -28.04 7.37
CA THR A 94 -4.43 -28.21 8.79
C THR A 94 -3.28 -28.92 9.50
N ARG A 95 -2.77 -30.01 8.91
CA ARG A 95 -1.65 -30.77 9.48
C ARG A 95 -0.34 -29.98 9.51
N LEU A 96 -0.05 -29.17 8.49
CA LEU A 96 1.12 -28.29 8.50
C LEU A 96 1.02 -27.23 9.61
N ARG A 97 -0.17 -26.65 9.80
CA ARG A 97 -0.42 -25.62 10.83
C ARG A 97 -0.27 -26.16 12.25
N GLU A 98 -0.63 -27.42 12.50
CA GLU A 98 -0.45 -28.07 13.82
C GLU A 98 1.03 -28.13 14.25
N GLY A 99 1.96 -28.12 13.30
CA GLY A 99 3.40 -28.13 13.56
C GLY A 99 4.02 -26.76 13.81
N LEU A 100 3.27 -25.66 13.64
CA LEU A 100 3.80 -24.31 13.79
C LEU A 100 3.72 -23.80 15.23
N SER A 101 4.80 -23.18 15.69
CA SER A 101 4.76 -22.34 16.88
C SER A 101 4.12 -20.97 16.58
N ALA A 102 3.78 -20.23 17.63
CA ALA A 102 3.32 -18.85 17.49
C ALA A 102 4.40 -17.92 16.89
N GLU A 103 5.68 -18.26 17.05
CA GLU A 103 6.79 -17.54 16.42
C GLU A 103 6.79 -17.76 14.91
N ASP A 104 6.67 -19.02 14.47
CA ASP A 104 6.66 -19.36 13.04
C ASP A 104 5.51 -18.67 12.30
N VAL A 105 4.33 -18.65 12.92
CA VAL A 105 3.16 -17.92 12.40
C VAL A 105 3.46 -16.42 12.26
N ARG A 106 4.11 -15.82 13.26
CA ARG A 106 4.44 -14.38 13.23
C ARG A 106 5.45 -14.06 12.14
N GLU A 107 6.51 -14.85 12.01
CA GLU A 107 7.53 -14.62 10.99
C GLU A 107 7.00 -14.89 9.58
N SER A 108 6.13 -15.91 9.39
CA SER A 108 5.41 -16.13 8.14
C SER A 108 4.54 -14.92 7.78
N ALA A 109 3.74 -14.41 8.73
CA ALA A 109 2.92 -13.23 8.51
C ALA A 109 3.75 -11.97 8.21
N ARG A 110 4.89 -11.80 8.88
CA ARG A 110 5.82 -10.69 8.65
C ARG A 110 6.39 -10.72 7.23
N ALA A 111 6.77 -11.89 6.74
CA ALA A 111 7.18 -12.06 5.35
C ALA A 111 6.07 -11.63 4.38
N GLY A 112 4.83 -12.05 4.64
CA GLY A 112 3.67 -11.65 3.85
C GLY A 112 3.44 -10.13 3.83
N VAL A 113 3.57 -9.45 4.98
CA VAL A 113 3.46 -7.98 5.06
C VAL A 113 4.54 -7.29 4.23
N LEU A 114 5.79 -7.76 4.27
CA LEU A 114 6.89 -7.17 3.51
C LEU A 114 6.66 -7.28 2.00
N GLU A 115 6.13 -8.41 1.53
CA GLU A 115 5.76 -8.59 0.14
C GLU A 115 4.56 -7.72 -0.28
N ALA A 116 3.58 -7.58 0.60
CA ALA A 116 2.43 -6.72 0.39
C ALA A 116 2.87 -5.25 0.21
N ILE A 117 3.72 -4.74 1.10
CA ILE A 117 4.27 -3.37 0.98
C ILE A 117 5.06 -3.20 -0.31
N ARG A 118 5.91 -4.17 -0.68
CA ARG A 118 6.69 -4.14 -1.93
C ARG A 118 5.82 -4.14 -3.19
N SER A 119 4.62 -4.70 -3.12
CA SER A 119 3.64 -4.71 -4.22
C SER A 119 2.64 -3.56 -4.16
N GLY A 120 2.83 -2.58 -3.27
CA GLY A 120 2.00 -1.38 -3.17
C GLY A 120 0.72 -1.56 -2.36
N GLN A 121 0.56 -2.68 -1.64
CA GLN A 121 -0.55 -2.89 -0.72
C GLN A 121 -0.30 -2.13 0.59
N THR A 122 -1.27 -1.31 0.98
CA THR A 122 -1.21 -0.52 2.23
C THR A 122 -2.26 -0.93 3.25
N THR A 123 -3.20 -1.80 2.86
CA THR A 123 -4.26 -2.32 3.73
C THR A 123 -4.53 -3.77 3.37
N ILE A 124 -4.62 -4.62 4.39
CA ILE A 124 -4.86 -6.06 4.27
C ILE A 124 -5.91 -6.42 5.32
N VAL A 125 -6.88 -7.25 4.95
CA VAL A 125 -7.90 -7.82 5.83
C VAL A 125 -7.65 -9.30 6.06
#